data_AF-A0A1J5CAN0-F1
#
_entry.id   AF-A0A1J5CAN0-F1
#
_cell.length_a   1.000
_cell.length_b   1.000
_cell.length_c   1.000
_cell.angle_alpha   90.00
_cell.angle_beta   90.00
_cell.angle_gamma   90.00
#
_symmetry.space_group_name_H-M   'P 1'
#
loop_
_entity.id
_entity.type
_entity.pdbx_description
1 polymer ?
#
loop_
_entity_poly.entity_id
_entity_poly.type
_entity_poly.pdbx_seq_one_letter_code
_entity_poly.pdbx_strand_id
1 'polypeptide(L)'
;MTDAQRTKLTQDHHLAPLKPIELATPDQLQDALDDCTLDHWSSKTQALSSRFDAARHAALLLLKPNVMLVSITKRTLNNEAELKAWLAEDEQLLADKLKIGAVAF
;
A
#
# COMPACT_ATOMS: atom_id res chain seq x y z
N MET A 1 -7.21 10.69 13.88
CA MET A 1 -8.03 9.75 13.07
C MET A 1 -9.11 9.17 13.96
N THR A 2 -10.37 9.20 13.53
CA THR A 2 -11.51 8.65 14.28
C THR A 2 -11.76 7.17 13.94
N ASP A 3 -12.55 6.48 14.75
CA ASP A 3 -12.91 5.08 14.50
C ASP A 3 -13.75 4.92 13.22
N ALA A 4 -14.68 5.84 12.96
CA ALA A 4 -15.46 5.84 11.73
C ALA A 4 -14.58 5.99 10.48
N GLN A 5 -13.56 6.86 10.53
CA GLN A 5 -12.58 7.01 9.45
C GLN A 5 -11.73 5.75 9.27
N ARG A 6 -11.33 5.09 10.37
CA ARG A 6 -10.58 3.82 10.30
C ARG A 6 -11.41 2.73 9.64
N THR A 7 -12.65 2.55 10.05
CA THR A 7 -13.56 1.55 9.47
C THR A 7 -13.77 1.80 7.98
N LYS A 8 -13.98 3.07 7.59
CA LYS A 8 -14.13 3.44 6.18
C LYS A 8 -12.88 3.10 5.36
N LEU A 9 -11.69 3.46 5.83
CA LEU A 9 -10.42 3.13 5.15
C LEU A 9 -10.23 1.61 5.02
N THR A 10 -10.54 0.84 6.07
CA THR A 10 -10.46 -0.62 6.03
C THR A 10 -11.40 -1.21 4.97
N GLN A 11 -12.61 -0.67 4.83
CA GLN A 11 -13.60 -1.10 3.83
C GLN A 11 -13.19 -0.71 2.42
N ASP A 12 -12.85 0.56 2.20
CA ASP A 12 -12.50 1.14 0.90
C ASP A 12 -11.28 0.45 0.27
N HIS A 13 -10.36 -0.07 1.10
CA HIS A 13 -9.14 -0.75 0.66
C HIS A 13 -9.20 -2.27 0.74
N HIS A 14 -10.38 -2.86 0.98
CA HIS A 14 -10.56 -4.32 1.05
C HIS A 14 -9.65 -5.02 2.07
N LEU A 15 -9.50 -4.40 3.23
CA LEU A 15 -8.71 -4.89 4.38
C LEU A 15 -9.62 -5.36 5.54
N ALA A 16 -10.93 -5.44 5.30
CA ALA A 16 -11.85 -5.98 6.28
C ALA A 16 -11.49 -7.45 6.59
N PRO A 17 -11.66 -7.89 7.86
CA PRO A 17 -11.44 -9.29 8.22
C PRO A 17 -12.21 -10.23 7.29
N LEU A 18 -11.51 -11.26 6.81
CA LEU A 18 -12.15 -12.31 6.03
C LEU A 18 -13.18 -13.02 6.91
N LYS A 19 -14.31 -13.39 6.29
CA LYS A 19 -15.29 -14.23 6.97
C LYS A 19 -14.67 -15.61 7.22
N PRO A 20 -14.96 -16.27 8.36
CA PRO A 20 -14.59 -17.65 8.58
C PRO A 20 -15.11 -18.53 7.44
N ILE A 21 -14.29 -19.50 7.03
CA ILE A 21 -14.64 -20.49 6.00
C ILE A 21 -14.78 -21.82 6.72
N GLU A 22 -15.92 -22.47 6.53
CA GLU A 22 -16.17 -23.81 7.06
C GLU A 22 -15.42 -24.82 6.21
N LEU A 23 -14.61 -25.68 6.85
CA LEU A 23 -13.75 -26.66 6.16
C LEU A 23 -13.77 -28.03 6.86
N ALA A 24 -14.81 -28.30 7.67
CA ALA A 24 -14.87 -29.48 8.53
C ALA A 24 -15.27 -30.77 7.78
N THR A 25 -15.81 -30.64 6.57
CA THR A 25 -16.24 -31.76 5.73
C THR A 25 -15.72 -31.64 4.30
N PRO A 26 -15.62 -32.74 3.53
CA PRO A 26 -15.22 -32.69 2.13
C PRO A 26 -16.09 -31.77 1.27
N ASP A 27 -17.41 -31.78 1.48
CA ASP A 27 -18.34 -30.91 0.73
C ASP A 27 -18.08 -29.43 1.03
N GLN A 28 -17.89 -29.07 2.30
CA GLN A 28 -17.53 -27.70 2.69
C GLN A 28 -16.18 -27.24 2.13
N LEU A 29 -15.21 -28.15 2.05
CA LEU A 29 -13.92 -27.85 1.42
C LEU A 29 -14.08 -27.61 -0.08
N GLN A 30 -14.90 -28.42 -0.76
CA GLN A 30 -15.19 -28.26 -2.17
C GLN A 30 -15.89 -26.93 -2.45
N ASP A 31 -16.95 -26.62 -1.70
CA ASP A 31 -17.67 -25.33 -1.80
C ASP A 31 -16.71 -24.14 -1.63
N ALA A 32 -15.80 -24.21 -0.65
CA ALA A 32 -14.81 -23.16 -0.42
C ALA A 32 -13.81 -22.99 -1.58
N LEU A 33 -13.43 -24.09 -2.24
CA LEU A 33 -12.53 -24.07 -3.39
C LEU A 33 -13.24 -23.60 -4.66
N ASP A 34 -14.52 -23.91 -4.82
CA ASP A 34 -15.36 -23.41 -5.91
C ASP A 34 -15.60 -21.90 -5.77
N ASP A 35 -15.82 -21.40 -4.55
CA ASP A 35 -15.93 -19.98 -4.24
C ASP A 35 -14.61 -19.22 -4.44
N CYS A 36 -13.48 -19.82 -4.07
CA CYS A 36 -12.16 -19.22 -4.22
C CYS A 36 -11.06 -20.27 -4.35
N THR A 37 -10.57 -20.44 -5.58
CA THR A 37 -9.46 -21.35 -5.87
C THR A 37 -8.17 -20.94 -5.13
N LEU A 38 -7.25 -21.89 -4.97
CA LEU A 38 -5.96 -21.65 -4.33
C LEU A 38 -5.11 -20.60 -5.08
N ASP A 39 -5.15 -20.57 -6.41
CA ASP A 39 -4.49 -19.53 -7.20
C ASP A 39 -5.08 -18.14 -6.95
N HIS A 40 -6.40 -18.06 -6.80
CA HIS A 40 -7.04 -16.81 -6.45
C HIS A 40 -6.70 -16.38 -5.01
N TRP A 41 -6.54 -17.32 -4.08
CA TRP A 41 -6.02 -17.04 -2.73
C TRP A 41 -4.58 -16.51 -2.74
N SER A 42 -3.71 -17.09 -3.57
CA SER A 42 -2.35 -16.58 -3.78
C SER A 42 -2.38 -15.14 -4.29
N SER A 43 -3.22 -14.87 -5.30
CA SER A 43 -3.40 -13.54 -5.88
C SER A 43 -3.90 -12.52 -4.84
N LYS A 44 -4.88 -12.90 -4.01
CA LYS A 44 -5.38 -12.07 -2.90
C LYS A 44 -4.30 -11.75 -1.88
N THR A 45 -3.45 -12.73 -1.56
CA THR A 45 -2.34 -12.57 -0.61
C THR A 45 -1.28 -11.62 -1.16
N GLN A 46 -0.90 -11.78 -2.42
CA GLN A 46 0.07 -10.89 -3.09
C GLN A 46 -0.44 -9.45 -3.19
N ALA A 47 -1.75 -9.26 -3.39
CA ALA A 47 -2.37 -7.93 -3.41
C ALA A 47 -2.43 -7.26 -2.03
N LEU A 48 -2.18 -7.98 -0.94
CA LEU A 48 -2.35 -7.44 0.41
C LEU A 48 -1.38 -6.28 0.69
N SER A 49 -0.12 -6.39 0.26
CA SER A 49 0.86 -5.31 0.46
C SER A 49 0.40 -4.01 -0.21
N SER A 50 0.01 -4.07 -1.49
CA SER A 50 -0.39 -2.87 -2.22
C SER A 50 -1.70 -2.27 -1.68
N ARG A 51 -2.60 -3.07 -1.14
CA ARG A 51 -3.81 -2.59 -0.44
C ARG A 51 -3.48 -1.85 0.85
N PHE A 52 -2.53 -2.35 1.64
CA PHE A 52 -2.05 -1.65 2.83
C PHE A 52 -1.36 -0.34 2.49
N ASP A 53 -0.53 -0.32 1.44
CA ASP A 53 0.12 0.90 0.96
C ASP A 53 -0.92 1.94 0.53
N ALA A 54 -1.95 1.52 -0.23
CA ALA A 54 -3.05 2.38 -0.63
C ALA A 54 -3.84 2.93 0.57
N ALA A 55 -4.13 2.09 1.58
CA ALA A 55 -4.81 2.52 2.79
C ALA A 55 -3.99 3.52 3.61
N ARG A 56 -2.67 3.30 3.70
CA ARG A 56 -1.74 4.23 4.35
C ARG A 56 -1.73 5.58 3.62
N HIS A 57 -1.70 5.58 2.29
CA HIS A 57 -1.75 6.81 1.49
C HIS A 57 -3.06 7.57 1.68
N ALA A 58 -4.21 6.87 1.66
CA ALA A 58 -5.50 7.50 1.90
C ALA A 58 -5.60 8.07 3.32
N ALA A 59 -5.06 7.38 4.32
CA ALA A 59 -4.99 7.90 5.69
C ALA A 59 -4.13 9.18 5.80
N LEU A 60 -2.99 9.22 5.10
CA LEU A 60 -2.12 10.40 5.04
C LEU A 60 -2.85 11.61 4.43
N LEU A 61 -3.53 11.42 3.30
CA LEU A 61 -4.30 12.48 2.64
C LEU A 61 -5.46 12.96 3.52
N LEU A 62 -6.13 12.05 4.23
CA LEU A 62 -7.21 12.38 5.14
C LEU A 62 -6.74 13.23 6.33
N LEU A 63 -5.55 12.94 6.87
CA LEU A 63 -4.98 13.66 8.01
C LEU A 63 -4.29 14.96 7.61
N LYS A 64 -3.67 14.97 6.42
CA LYS A 64 -2.89 16.10 5.91
C LYS A 64 -3.14 16.25 4.41
N PRO A 65 -4.19 16.96 4.00
CA PRO A 65 -4.60 17.03 2.58
C PRO A 65 -3.56 17.65 1.64
N ASN A 66 -2.63 18.46 2.17
CA ASN A 66 -1.52 19.04 1.41
C ASN A 66 -0.26 18.16 1.42
N VAL A 67 -0.36 16.88 1.75
CA VAL A 67 0.78 15.97 1.66
C VAL A 67 1.07 15.60 0.20
N MET A 68 2.35 15.73 -0.18
CA MET A 68 2.87 15.31 -1.48
C MET A 68 3.55 13.96 -1.30
N LEU A 69 2.96 12.91 -1.86
CA LEU A 69 3.62 11.60 -1.92
C LEU A 69 4.71 11.63 -2.99
N VAL A 70 5.93 11.28 -2.60
CA VAL A 70 7.11 11.27 -3.47
C VAL A 70 7.74 9.90 -3.43
N SER A 71 8.00 9.33 -4.60
CA SER A 71 8.76 8.08 -4.72
C SER A 71 10.21 8.42 -5.04
N ILE A 72 11.11 8.04 -4.14
CA ILE A 72 12.56 8.09 -4.35
C ILE A 72 12.95 6.95 -5.29
N THR A 73 13.67 7.28 -6.36
CA THR A 73 14.09 6.27 -7.34
C THR A 73 15.14 5.35 -6.72
N LYS A 74 14.81 4.07 -6.55
CA LYS A 74 15.78 3.06 -6.12
C LYS A 74 16.61 2.62 -7.32
N ARG A 75 17.93 2.79 -7.27
CA ARG A 75 18.87 2.34 -8.30
C ARG A 75 20.17 1.82 -7.69
N THR A 76 20.85 0.94 -8.43
CA THR A 76 22.20 0.47 -8.06
C THR A 76 23.20 1.57 -8.37
N LEU A 77 24.05 1.90 -7.39
CA LEU A 77 25.09 2.91 -7.50
C LEU A 77 26.45 2.21 -7.46
N ASN A 78 27.31 2.48 -8.44
CA ASN A 78 28.56 1.75 -8.62
C ASN A 78 29.77 2.50 -8.06
N ASN A 79 29.64 3.81 -7.83
CA ASN A 79 30.72 4.67 -7.35
C ASN A 79 30.16 5.91 -6.64
N GLU A 80 31.06 6.65 -5.99
CA GLU A 80 30.70 7.85 -5.23
C GLU A 80 30.16 8.99 -6.12
N ALA A 81 30.59 9.08 -7.38
CA ALA A 81 30.10 10.10 -8.30
C ALA A 81 28.61 9.87 -8.64
N GLU A 82 28.22 8.63 -8.90
CA GLU A 82 26.82 8.23 -9.10
C GLU A 82 25.96 8.49 -7.86
N LEU A 83 26.50 8.21 -6.66
CA LEU A 83 25.81 8.52 -5.40
C LEU A 83 25.54 10.01 -5.24
N LYS A 84 26.54 10.86 -5.48
CA LYS A 84 26.39 12.33 -5.37
C LYS A 84 25.40 12.88 -6.39
N ALA A 85 25.46 12.40 -7.63
CA ALA A 85 24.50 12.77 -8.66
C ALA A 85 23.07 12.39 -8.25
N TRP A 86 22.88 11.19 -7.72
CA TRP A 86 21.56 10.75 -7.26
C TRP A 86 21.02 11.54 -6.08
N LEU A 87 21.84 11.84 -5.08
CA LEU A 87 21.42 12.68 -3.96
C LEU A 87 21.01 14.08 -4.42
N ALA A 88 21.74 14.69 -5.36
CA ALA A 88 21.41 16.01 -5.88
C ALA A 88 20.08 16.02 -6.68
N GLU A 89 19.84 14.99 -7.49
CA GLU A 89 18.56 14.82 -8.21
C GLU A 89 17.38 14.68 -7.25
N ASP A 90 17.51 13.82 -6.24
CA ASP A 90 16.44 13.58 -5.28
C ASP A 90 16.25 14.77 -4.33
N GLU A 91 17.31 15.46 -3.92
CA GLU A 91 17.21 16.71 -3.15
C GLU A 91 16.42 17.76 -3.92
N GLN A 92 16.73 17.96 -5.21
CA GLN A 92 16.02 18.92 -6.05
C GLN A 92 14.53 18.54 -6.20
N LEU A 93 14.23 17.25 -6.43
CA LEU A 93 12.87 16.74 -6.47
C LEU A 93 12.10 17.06 -5.18
N LEU A 94 12.71 16.79 -4.02
CA LEU A 94 12.09 17.03 -2.72
C LEU A 94 11.89 18.52 -2.46
N ALA A 95 12.87 19.35 -2.77
CA ALA A 95 12.78 20.80 -2.63
C ALA A 95 11.61 21.37 -3.45
N ASP A 96 11.39 20.88 -4.67
CA ASP A 96 10.29 21.31 -5.52
C ASP A 96 8.93 20.86 -4.99
N LYS A 97 8.83 19.65 -4.42
CA LYS A 97 7.58 19.15 -3.83
C LYS A 97 7.25 19.85 -2.51
N LEU A 98 8.26 20.20 -1.71
CA LEU A 98 8.09 20.95 -0.46
C LEU A 98 7.51 22.36 -0.68
N LYS A 99 7.71 22.97 -1.86
CA LYS A 99 7.06 24.24 -2.22
C LYS A 99 5.55 24.11 -2.38
N ILE A 100 5.05 22.91 -2.72
CA ILE A 100 3.63 22.63 -2.92
C ILE A 100 2.99 22.20 -1.60
N GLY A 101 3.67 21.35 -0.83
CA GLY A 101 3.11 20.77 0.38
C GLY A 101 4.09 19.88 1.13
N ALA A 102 3.65 19.34 2.27
CA ALA A 102 4.52 18.49 3.09
C ALA A 102 4.84 17.18 2.37
N VAL A 103 6.10 16.74 2.35
CA VAL A 103 6.48 15.52 1.62
C VAL A 103 6.34 14.27 2.51
N ALA A 104 5.88 13.17 1.92
CA ALA A 104 5.87 11.82 2.49
C ALA A 104 6.31 10.77 1.47
N PHE A 105 6.75 9.61 1.95
CA PHE A 105 7.32 8.50 1.17
C PHE A 105 6.56 7.19 1.37
#